data_AF-A0A920RUR9-F1
#
_entry.id   AF-A0A920RUR9-F1
#
_cell.length_a   1.000
_cell.length_b   1.000
_cell.length_c   1.000
_cell.angle_alpha   90.00
_cell.angle_beta   90.00
_cell.angle_gamma   90.00
#
_symmetry.space_group_name_H-M   'P 1'
#
loop_
_entity.id
_entity.type
_entity.pdbx_description
1 polymer ?
#
loop_
_entity_poly.entity_id
_entity_poly.type
_entity_poly.pdbx_seq_one_letter_code
_entity_poly.pdbx_strand_id
1 'polypeptide(L)'
;MQLLIKSSLKTQEKARVKAEGQGSGPSALVIGGAGRMGNWFVEFMKSQGFDVHVADPNSNGETENTFSNWQETNDSYDVTVVAAPLRESAVILSQMLAISRTGLIFLYWFFKSTIKETLKQMAEKGMQVASIHPMFGPNTDLLSGKHIIFMDVGSDQSLAKVQKLFESTTAQQIKMSLDNHDFAISYVLGLSHALNIAFSKVLSASGEKKNLLSQLSSTTFKDQLGVAKRVTDDNPHLYYEIQH
;
A
#
# COMPACT_ATOMS: atom_id res chain seq x y z
N MET A 1 19.19 23.43 2.93
CA MET A 1 19.94 22.33 3.59
C MET A 1 19.16 21.02 3.62
N GLN A 2 17.94 20.96 4.17
CA GLN A 2 17.12 19.73 4.19
C GLN A 2 16.79 19.16 2.80
N LEU A 3 16.55 20.01 1.80
CA LEU A 3 16.33 19.57 0.40
C LEU A 3 17.56 18.88 -0.21
N LEU A 4 18.76 19.38 0.09
CA LEU A 4 20.02 18.78 -0.37
C LEU A 4 20.29 17.44 0.34
N ILE A 5 19.99 17.34 1.64
CA ILE A 5 20.10 16.09 2.40
C ILE A 5 19.11 15.04 1.84
N LYS A 6 17.85 15.42 1.61
CA LYS A 6 16.83 14.54 1.02
C LYS A 6 17.21 14.09 -0.40
N SER A 7 17.75 15.00 -1.21
CA SER A 7 18.23 14.70 -2.56
C SER A 7 19.41 13.72 -2.52
N SER A 8 20.37 13.91 -1.61
CA SER A 8 21.53 13.02 -1.46
C SER A 8 21.12 11.64 -0.98
N LEU A 9 20.23 11.55 0.01
CA LEU A 9 19.69 10.28 0.49
C LEU A 9 18.94 9.53 -0.62
N LYS A 10 18.10 10.23 -1.40
CA LYS A 10 17.39 9.66 -2.55
C LYS A 10 18.35 9.08 -3.59
N THR A 11 19.44 9.78 -3.88
CA THR A 11 20.46 9.32 -4.83
C THR A 11 21.24 8.13 -4.29
N GLN A 12 21.60 8.14 -3.00
CA GLN A 12 22.33 7.04 -2.35
C GLN A 12 21.48 5.77 -2.25
N GLU A 13 20.20 5.90 -1.92
CA GLU A 13 19.25 4.79 -1.86
C GLU A 13 19.08 4.17 -3.25
N LYS A 14 18.83 4.98 -4.29
CA LYS A 14 18.74 4.50 -5.68
C LYS A 14 20.05 3.87 -6.20
N ALA A 15 21.21 4.44 -5.85
CA ALA A 15 22.50 3.97 -6.33
C ALA A 15 22.93 2.65 -5.69
N ARG A 16 22.71 2.48 -4.39
CA ARG A 16 23.00 1.24 -3.66
C ARG A 16 22.18 0.07 -4.19
N VAL A 17 20.91 0.34 -4.46
CA VAL A 17 19.93 -0.58 -5.00
C VAL A 17 20.24 -0.99 -6.45
N LYS A 18 20.75 -0.07 -7.29
CA LYS A 18 21.14 -0.36 -8.69
C LYS A 18 22.47 -1.13 -8.81
N ALA A 19 23.36 -1.01 -7.83
CA ALA A 19 24.69 -1.64 -7.86
C ALA A 19 24.65 -3.16 -7.57
N GLU A 20 23.55 -3.68 -7.03
CA GLU A 20 23.38 -5.10 -6.68
C GLU A 20 22.80 -5.95 -7.83
N GLY A 21 22.40 -5.35 -8.96
CA GLY A 21 21.78 -6.06 -10.09
C GLY A 21 22.72 -6.40 -11.26
N GLN A 22 23.27 -7.63 -11.29
CA GLN A 22 23.77 -8.27 -12.50
C GLN A 22 23.24 -9.71 -12.59
N GLY A 23 22.36 -9.98 -13.58
CA GLY A 23 21.57 -11.21 -13.74
C GLY A 23 20.07 -10.94 -13.57
N SER A 24 19.18 -11.62 -14.30
CA SER A 24 17.72 -11.44 -14.20
C SER A 24 17.29 -11.67 -12.76
N GLY A 25 16.98 -10.59 -12.03
CA GLY A 25 16.62 -10.67 -10.63
C GLY A 25 15.36 -11.49 -10.38
N PRO A 26 15.00 -11.75 -9.11
CA PRO A 26 13.79 -12.47 -8.78
C PRO A 26 12.56 -11.83 -9.45
N SER A 27 11.60 -12.65 -9.81
CA SER A 27 10.39 -12.23 -10.53
C SER A 27 9.31 -11.75 -9.56
N ALA A 28 8.66 -10.64 -9.88
CA ALA A 28 7.56 -10.08 -9.11
C ALA A 28 6.33 -9.80 -9.96
N LEU A 29 5.15 -10.21 -9.51
CA LEU A 29 3.87 -9.82 -10.09
C LEU A 29 3.19 -8.77 -9.20
N VAL A 30 2.81 -7.63 -9.76
CA VAL A 30 1.98 -6.63 -9.07
C VAL A 30 0.59 -6.60 -9.70
N ILE A 31 -0.39 -7.11 -8.96
CA ILE A 31 -1.81 -7.08 -9.35
C ILE A 31 -2.41 -5.75 -8.92
N GLY A 32 -3.14 -5.06 -9.79
CA GLY A 32 -3.57 -3.67 -9.56
C GLY A 32 -2.44 -2.65 -9.77
N GLY A 33 -1.39 -3.03 -10.50
CA GLY A 33 -0.16 -2.23 -10.67
C GLY A 33 -0.34 -0.94 -11.48
N ALA A 34 -1.45 -0.75 -12.20
CA ALA A 34 -1.76 0.52 -12.85
C ALA A 34 -2.47 1.51 -11.90
N GLY A 35 -2.95 1.04 -10.74
CA GLY A 35 -3.47 1.87 -9.66
C GLY A 35 -2.37 2.68 -8.96
N ARG A 36 -2.73 3.74 -8.22
CA ARG A 36 -1.74 4.65 -7.59
C ARG A 36 -0.75 3.92 -6.68
N MET A 37 -1.26 3.12 -5.74
CA MET A 37 -0.41 2.36 -4.81
C MET A 37 0.21 1.12 -5.47
N GLY A 38 -0.48 0.48 -6.41
CA GLY A 38 0.12 -0.59 -7.21
C GLY A 38 1.34 -0.10 -7.99
N ASN A 39 1.26 1.08 -8.60
CA ASN A 39 2.38 1.69 -9.29
C ASN A 39 3.54 2.01 -8.32
N TRP A 40 3.25 2.45 -7.09
CA TRP A 40 4.27 2.60 -6.06
C TRP A 40 5.00 1.27 -5.78
N PHE A 41 4.27 0.15 -5.67
CA PHE A 41 4.88 -1.18 -5.53
C PHE A 41 5.65 -1.62 -6.77
N VAL A 42 5.18 -1.31 -7.97
CA VAL A 42 5.91 -1.59 -9.22
C VAL A 42 7.28 -0.91 -9.17
N GLU A 43 7.32 0.38 -8.86
CA GLU A 43 8.57 1.15 -8.80
C GLU A 43 9.46 0.72 -7.63
N PHE A 44 8.86 0.38 -6.49
CA PHE A 44 9.57 -0.16 -5.34
C PHE A 44 10.25 -1.51 -5.67
N MET A 45 9.52 -2.46 -6.24
CA MET A 45 10.05 -3.79 -6.58
C MET A 45 11.12 -3.69 -7.68
N LYS A 46 10.90 -2.87 -8.71
CA LYS A 46 11.93 -2.57 -9.73
C LYS A 46 13.18 -1.97 -9.11
N SER A 47 13.01 -1.08 -8.13
CA SER A 47 14.15 -0.56 -7.39
C SER A 47 14.90 -1.74 -6.77
N GLN A 48 14.26 -2.60 -5.98
CA GLN A 48 14.89 -3.77 -5.33
C GLN A 48 15.46 -4.84 -6.28
N GLY A 49 15.51 -4.59 -7.60
CA GLY A 49 16.15 -5.46 -8.58
C GLY A 49 15.26 -6.57 -9.12
N PHE A 50 13.96 -6.53 -8.86
CA PHE A 50 13.02 -7.53 -9.37
C PHE A 50 12.72 -7.32 -10.86
N ASP A 51 12.49 -8.41 -11.57
CA ASP A 51 11.81 -8.39 -12.86
C ASP A 51 10.30 -8.29 -12.62
N VAL A 52 9.73 -7.11 -12.88
CA VAL A 52 8.35 -6.78 -12.46
C VAL A 52 7.38 -6.90 -13.61
N HIS A 53 6.37 -7.75 -13.42
CA HIS A 53 5.20 -7.89 -14.26
C HIS A 53 3.99 -7.24 -13.60
N VAL A 54 3.07 -6.73 -14.40
CA VAL A 54 1.88 -6.01 -13.92
C VAL A 54 0.62 -6.69 -14.46
N ALA A 55 -0.31 -6.99 -13.57
CA ALA A 55 -1.65 -7.42 -13.95
C ALA A 55 -2.68 -6.37 -13.52
N ASP A 56 -3.33 -5.71 -14.47
CA ASP A 56 -4.35 -4.69 -14.19
C ASP A 56 -5.35 -4.60 -15.35
N PRO A 57 -6.68 -4.55 -15.11
CA PRO A 57 -7.67 -4.39 -16.17
C PRO A 57 -7.49 -3.10 -16.98
N ASN A 58 -6.85 -2.08 -16.43
CA ASN A 58 -6.55 -0.82 -17.11
C ASN A 58 -5.16 -0.82 -17.77
N SER A 59 -4.44 -1.94 -17.72
CA SER A 59 -3.20 -2.07 -18.49
C SER A 59 -3.54 -2.36 -19.95
N ASN A 60 -2.99 -1.57 -20.85
CA ASN A 60 -3.31 -1.66 -22.28
C ASN A 60 -2.56 -2.80 -23.00
N GLY A 61 -1.89 -3.71 -22.29
CA GLY A 61 -1.09 -4.79 -22.91
C GLY A 61 0.03 -4.28 -23.84
N GLU A 62 0.45 -3.02 -23.68
CA GLU A 62 1.41 -2.36 -24.58
C GLU A 62 2.84 -2.92 -24.44
N THR A 63 3.10 -3.73 -23.41
CA THR A 63 4.41 -4.34 -23.14
C THR A 63 4.27 -5.83 -22.82
N GLU A 64 5.32 -6.62 -23.09
CA GLU A 64 5.34 -8.07 -22.81
C GLU A 64 5.15 -8.41 -21.31
N ASN A 65 5.40 -7.46 -20.41
CA ASN A 65 5.31 -7.64 -18.96
C ASN A 65 3.98 -7.12 -18.36
N THR A 66 3.00 -6.78 -19.20
CA THR A 66 1.69 -6.27 -18.76
C THR A 66 0.56 -7.18 -19.20
N PHE A 67 -0.33 -7.51 -18.26
CA PHE A 67 -1.45 -8.43 -18.44
C PHE A 67 -2.75 -7.77 -18.03
N SER A 68 -3.82 -8.02 -18.78
CA SER A 68 -5.15 -7.49 -18.41
C SER A 68 -5.69 -8.17 -17.15
N ASN A 69 -5.25 -9.42 -16.93
CA ASN A 69 -5.65 -10.22 -15.78
C ASN A 69 -4.53 -11.12 -15.26
N TRP A 70 -4.49 -11.35 -13.95
CA TRP A 70 -3.40 -12.10 -13.32
C TRP A 70 -3.44 -13.59 -13.67
N GLN A 71 -4.61 -14.15 -13.99
CA GLN A 71 -4.74 -15.54 -14.45
C GLN A 71 -4.13 -15.80 -15.82
N GLU A 72 -3.82 -14.75 -16.61
CA GLU A 72 -3.06 -14.88 -17.86
C GLU A 72 -1.58 -15.15 -17.60
N THR A 73 -1.12 -14.93 -16.37
CA THR A 73 0.26 -15.16 -15.96
C THR A 73 0.48 -16.60 -15.52
N ASN A 74 1.72 -17.07 -15.66
CA ASN A 74 2.14 -18.34 -15.08
C ASN A 74 2.17 -18.27 -13.52
N ASP A 75 2.31 -19.43 -12.89
CA ASP A 75 2.49 -19.56 -11.45
C ASP A 75 3.96 -19.79 -11.09
N SER A 76 4.83 -18.86 -11.49
CA SER A 76 6.27 -18.97 -11.28
C SER A 76 6.92 -17.70 -10.73
N TYR A 77 6.14 -16.84 -10.07
CA TYR A 77 6.66 -15.60 -9.48
C TYR A 77 7.23 -15.85 -8.08
N ASP A 78 8.39 -15.27 -7.80
CA ASP A 78 8.98 -15.33 -6.45
C ASP A 78 8.13 -14.53 -5.46
N VAL A 79 7.59 -13.39 -5.91
CA VAL A 79 6.75 -12.49 -5.11
C VAL A 79 5.51 -12.04 -5.90
N THR A 80 4.34 -12.09 -5.28
CA THR A 80 3.11 -11.49 -5.81
C THR A 80 2.58 -10.45 -4.84
N VAL A 81 2.45 -9.21 -5.31
CA VAL A 81 1.83 -8.10 -4.58
C VAL A 81 0.38 -7.95 -5.04
N VAL A 82 -0.57 -8.17 -4.14
CA VAL A 82 -1.99 -7.91 -4.40
C VAL A 82 -2.28 -6.47 -4.05
N ALA A 83 -2.29 -5.62 -5.09
CA ALA A 83 -2.50 -4.18 -4.98
C ALA A 83 -3.84 -3.66 -5.57
N ALA A 84 -4.87 -4.52 -5.61
CA ALA A 84 -6.21 -4.19 -6.12
C ALA A 84 -7.11 -3.55 -5.03
N PRO A 85 -8.30 -2.99 -5.39
CA PRO A 85 -9.26 -2.55 -4.39
C PRO A 85 -9.77 -3.72 -3.53
N LEU A 86 -10.43 -3.41 -2.41
CA LEU A 86 -10.65 -4.37 -1.33
C LEU A 86 -11.51 -5.57 -1.78
N ARG A 87 -12.57 -5.31 -2.52
CA ARG A 87 -13.51 -6.35 -2.99
C ARG A 87 -12.83 -7.29 -3.97
N GLU A 88 -12.06 -6.74 -4.91
CA GLU A 88 -11.32 -7.47 -5.92
C GLU A 88 -10.21 -8.30 -5.26
N SER A 89 -9.50 -7.73 -4.28
CA SER A 89 -8.47 -8.44 -3.50
C SER A 89 -9.02 -9.68 -2.80
N ALA A 90 -10.23 -9.61 -2.23
CA ALA A 90 -10.88 -10.77 -1.62
C ALA A 90 -11.15 -11.89 -2.64
N VAL A 91 -11.62 -11.53 -3.84
CA VAL A 91 -11.86 -12.48 -4.93
C VAL A 91 -10.56 -13.10 -5.43
N ILE A 92 -9.53 -12.28 -5.66
CA ILE A 92 -8.21 -12.70 -6.13
C ILE A 92 -7.59 -13.70 -5.14
N LEU A 93 -7.57 -13.38 -3.85
CA LEU A 93 -7.01 -14.26 -2.82
C LEU A 93 -7.78 -15.59 -2.71
N SER A 94 -9.11 -15.54 -2.79
CA SER A 94 -9.94 -16.76 -2.79
C SER A 94 -9.63 -17.66 -3.99
N GLN A 95 -9.42 -17.07 -5.17
CA GLN A 95 -9.05 -17.81 -6.38
C GLN A 95 -7.63 -18.38 -6.29
N MET A 96 -6.67 -17.61 -5.75
CA MET A 96 -5.30 -18.08 -5.50
C MET A 96 -5.26 -19.24 -4.51
N LEU A 97 -6.09 -19.20 -3.46
CA LEU A 97 -6.26 -20.30 -2.50
C LEU A 97 -6.77 -21.58 -3.17
N ALA A 98 -7.76 -21.44 -4.08
CA ALA A 98 -8.34 -22.56 -4.81
C ALA A 98 -7.29 -23.29 -5.66
N ILE A 99 -6.42 -22.54 -6.35
CA ILE A 99 -5.37 -23.11 -7.21
C ILE A 99 -4.04 -23.37 -6.49
N SER A 100 -3.92 -23.04 -5.20
CA SER A 100 -2.68 -23.15 -4.43
C SER A 100 -1.49 -22.43 -5.10
N ARG A 101 -1.70 -21.16 -5.48
CA ARG A 101 -0.65 -20.35 -6.12
C ARG A 101 0.65 -20.35 -5.30
N THR A 102 1.78 -20.50 -5.98
CA THR A 102 3.11 -20.58 -5.36
C THR A 102 3.77 -19.21 -5.22
N GLY A 103 4.93 -19.16 -4.56
CA GLY A 103 5.65 -17.92 -4.27
C GLY A 103 5.13 -17.19 -3.02
N LEU A 104 5.79 -16.07 -2.69
CA LEU A 104 5.39 -15.21 -1.57
C LEU A 104 4.29 -14.25 -2.01
N ILE A 105 3.12 -14.32 -1.40
CA ILE A 105 1.98 -13.45 -1.70
C ILE A 105 1.81 -12.45 -0.54
N PHE A 106 1.79 -11.15 -0.84
CA PHE A 106 1.41 -10.16 0.16
C PHE A 106 0.47 -9.09 -0.39
N LEU A 107 -0.35 -8.54 0.51
CA LEU A 107 -1.29 -7.47 0.23
C LEU A 107 -0.95 -6.24 1.06
N TYR A 108 -1.31 -5.06 0.57
CA TYR A 108 -0.92 -3.78 1.16
C TYR A 108 -2.03 -3.06 1.95
N TRP A 109 -3.13 -3.75 2.24
CA TRP A 109 -4.31 -3.11 2.81
C TRP A 109 -5.23 -4.11 3.54
N PHE A 110 -5.78 -3.74 4.70
CA PHE A 110 -6.70 -4.63 5.42
C PHE A 110 -7.80 -3.91 6.19
N PHE A 111 -9.08 -4.17 5.85
CA PHE A 111 -10.23 -3.98 6.75
C PHE A 111 -11.44 -4.79 6.25
N LYS A 112 -11.55 -6.09 6.61
CA LYS A 112 -12.79 -6.92 6.62
C LYS A 112 -12.52 -8.35 7.07
N SER A 113 -13.41 -8.96 7.86
CA SER A 113 -13.26 -10.33 8.38
C SER A 113 -13.02 -11.40 7.31
N THR A 114 -13.64 -11.26 6.12
CA THR A 114 -13.54 -12.22 5.02
C THR A 114 -12.10 -12.41 4.49
N ILE A 115 -11.31 -11.33 4.40
CA ILE A 115 -9.91 -11.45 3.95
C ILE A 115 -9.05 -12.08 5.06
N LYS A 116 -9.37 -11.84 6.36
CA LYS A 116 -8.62 -12.46 7.49
C LYS A 116 -8.74 -13.97 7.38
N GLU A 117 -9.96 -14.44 7.17
CA GLU A 117 -10.26 -15.86 7.05
C GLU A 117 -9.56 -16.49 5.84
N THR A 118 -9.61 -15.82 4.68
CA THR A 118 -8.93 -16.31 3.47
C THR A 118 -7.42 -16.43 3.68
N LEU A 119 -6.78 -15.43 4.30
CA LEU A 119 -5.34 -15.45 4.56
C LEU A 119 -4.95 -16.54 5.57
N LYS A 120 -5.77 -16.77 6.60
CA LYS A 120 -5.57 -17.88 7.54
C LYS A 120 -5.64 -19.22 6.82
N GLN A 121 -6.66 -19.44 5.99
CA GLN A 121 -6.80 -20.68 5.21
C GLN A 121 -5.62 -20.90 4.26
N MET A 122 -5.12 -19.84 3.62
CA MET A 122 -3.91 -19.91 2.79
C MET A 122 -2.70 -20.34 3.63
N ALA A 123 -2.49 -19.73 4.80
CA ALA A 123 -1.40 -20.08 5.70
C ALA A 123 -1.51 -21.54 6.22
N GLU A 124 -2.71 -21.99 6.60
CA GLU A 124 -2.98 -23.37 7.04
C GLU A 124 -2.72 -24.40 5.93
N LYS A 125 -2.95 -24.02 4.66
CA LYS A 125 -2.60 -24.83 3.48
C LYS A 125 -1.10 -24.79 3.15
N GLY A 126 -0.28 -24.12 3.96
CA GLY A 126 1.17 -23.99 3.76
C GLY A 126 1.58 -22.97 2.70
N MET A 127 0.66 -22.14 2.21
CA MET A 127 0.99 -21.07 1.27
C MET A 127 1.78 -19.96 1.98
N GLN A 128 2.69 -19.31 1.25
CA GLN A 128 3.49 -18.22 1.80
C GLN A 128 2.72 -16.91 1.66
N VAL A 129 2.02 -16.52 2.72
CA VAL A 129 1.18 -15.31 2.72
C VAL A 129 1.55 -14.37 3.85
N ALA A 130 1.46 -13.07 3.60
CA ALA A 130 1.67 -12.02 4.59
C ALA A 130 0.80 -10.80 4.29
N SER A 131 0.50 -10.01 5.31
CA SER A 131 -0.24 -8.75 5.15
C SER A 131 0.59 -7.59 5.67
N ILE A 132 0.63 -6.49 4.90
CA ILE A 132 1.27 -5.25 5.32
C ILE A 132 0.31 -4.08 5.16
N HIS A 133 0.53 -3.02 5.94
CA HIS A 133 -0.16 -1.75 5.82
C HIS A 133 0.88 -0.63 5.81
N PRO A 134 1.24 -0.12 4.63
CA PRO A 134 2.06 1.08 4.50
C PRO A 134 1.26 2.29 5.01
N MET A 135 1.73 2.95 6.07
CA MET A 135 1.06 4.14 6.65
C MET A 135 1.42 5.43 5.87
N PHE A 136 1.43 5.33 4.54
CA PHE A 136 1.78 6.40 3.63
C PHE A 136 1.09 6.22 2.28
N GLY A 137 0.88 7.34 1.58
CA GLY A 137 0.21 7.33 0.28
C GLY A 137 1.17 7.10 -0.90
N PRO A 138 0.62 6.95 -2.11
CA PRO A 138 1.34 6.54 -3.32
C PRO A 138 2.37 7.57 -3.81
N ASN A 139 2.24 8.83 -3.40
CA ASN A 139 3.17 9.92 -3.77
C ASN A 139 4.43 9.95 -2.86
N THR A 140 4.72 8.87 -2.14
CA THR A 140 5.82 8.82 -1.17
C THR A 140 7.12 8.41 -1.85
N ASP A 141 8.03 9.37 -1.99
CA ASP A 141 9.38 9.16 -2.54
C ASP A 141 10.41 8.65 -1.53
N LEU A 142 10.26 9.02 -0.26
CA LEU A 142 11.22 8.73 0.82
C LEU A 142 10.48 8.11 1.99
N LEU A 143 10.99 6.97 2.48
CA LEU A 143 10.38 6.25 3.59
C LEU A 143 10.86 6.73 4.98
N SER A 144 11.71 7.76 5.02
CA SER A 144 12.20 8.33 6.28
C SER A 144 11.05 8.89 7.11
N GLY A 145 10.89 8.40 8.34
CA GLY A 145 9.79 8.77 9.24
C GLY A 145 8.43 8.21 8.80
N LYS A 146 8.42 7.24 7.89
CA LYS A 146 7.22 6.47 7.51
C LYS A 146 7.19 5.17 8.27
N HIS A 147 5.98 4.66 8.48
CA HIS A 147 5.76 3.39 9.16
C HIS A 147 5.16 2.38 8.18
N ILE A 148 5.57 1.13 8.31
CA ILE A 148 4.93 -0.01 7.66
C ILE A 148 4.55 -0.98 8.76
N ILE A 149 3.26 -1.31 8.83
CA ILE A 149 2.75 -2.29 9.79
C ILE A 149 2.74 -3.67 9.12
N PHE A 150 3.36 -4.64 9.78
CA PHE A 150 3.46 -6.03 9.35
C PHE A 150 2.54 -6.87 10.24
N MET A 151 1.59 -7.56 9.61
CA MET A 151 0.58 -8.36 10.28
C MET A 151 0.82 -9.84 10.00
N ASP A 152 1.06 -10.61 11.05
CA ASP A 152 1.15 -12.07 10.95
C ASP A 152 -0.25 -12.66 10.74
N VAL A 153 -0.36 -13.52 9.74
CA VAL A 153 -1.59 -14.21 9.30
C VAL A 153 -1.50 -15.73 9.53
N GLY A 154 -0.52 -16.18 10.32
CA GLY A 154 -0.26 -17.60 10.59
C GLY A 154 1.03 -18.13 9.97
N SER A 155 1.94 -17.25 9.53
CA SER A 155 3.23 -17.61 8.94
C SER A 155 4.30 -16.55 9.22
N ASP A 156 4.94 -16.67 10.37
CA ASP A 156 6.05 -15.79 10.78
C ASP A 156 7.20 -15.76 9.76
N GLN A 157 7.46 -16.88 9.09
CA GLN A 157 8.50 -16.97 8.06
C GLN A 157 8.16 -16.14 6.83
N SER A 158 6.90 -16.17 6.38
CA SER A 158 6.44 -15.37 5.24
C SER A 158 6.49 -13.89 5.56
N LEU A 159 6.09 -13.51 6.77
CA LEU A 159 6.18 -12.13 7.24
C LEU A 159 7.63 -11.64 7.26
N ALA A 160 8.56 -12.44 7.78
CA ALA A 160 9.99 -12.10 7.78
C ALA A 160 10.56 -11.91 6.37
N LYS A 161 10.10 -12.69 5.38
CA LYS A 161 10.50 -12.49 3.98
C LYS A 161 10.00 -11.15 3.43
N VAL A 162 8.77 -10.74 3.74
CA VAL A 162 8.27 -9.42 3.34
C VAL A 162 9.02 -8.31 4.06
N GLN A 163 9.31 -8.46 5.36
CA GLN A 163 10.12 -7.49 6.12
C GLN A 163 11.49 -7.23 5.49
N LYS A 164 12.15 -8.29 5.00
CA LYS A 164 13.43 -8.20 4.29
C LYS A 164 13.38 -7.32 3.05
N LEU A 165 12.24 -7.27 2.34
CA LEU A 165 12.08 -6.35 1.19
C LEU A 165 12.25 -4.89 1.60
N PHE A 166 11.92 -4.55 2.85
CA PHE A 166 11.97 -3.18 3.38
C PHE A 166 13.17 -2.92 4.31
N GLU A 167 14.01 -3.91 4.60
CA GLU A 167 15.16 -3.78 5.52
C GLU A 167 16.20 -2.77 5.04
N SER A 168 16.36 -2.62 3.71
CA SER A 168 17.27 -1.66 3.09
C SER A 168 16.78 -0.22 3.15
N THR A 169 15.50 -0.01 3.51
CA THR A 169 14.83 1.29 3.53
C THR A 169 14.92 1.95 4.91
N THR A 170 14.60 3.25 4.98
CA THR A 170 14.49 3.98 6.26
C THR A 170 13.11 3.88 6.91
N ALA A 171 12.22 3.02 6.41
CA ALA A 171 10.88 2.86 6.97
C ALA A 171 10.96 2.20 8.35
N GLN A 172 10.15 2.67 9.30
CA GLN A 172 9.98 1.99 10.57
C GLN A 172 9.04 0.79 10.40
N GLN A 173 9.56 -0.40 10.66
CA GLN A 173 8.81 -1.65 10.56
C GLN A 173 8.18 -1.99 11.91
N ILE A 174 6.85 -2.06 11.99
CA ILE A 174 6.10 -2.35 13.21
C ILE A 174 5.37 -3.69 13.03
N LYS A 175 5.58 -4.64 13.94
CA LYS A 175 4.82 -5.92 13.94
C LYS A 175 3.65 -5.84 14.92
N MET A 176 2.46 -6.27 14.49
CA MET A 176 1.30 -6.45 15.38
C MET A 176 0.34 -7.52 14.86
N SER A 177 -0.59 -7.97 15.71
CA SER A 177 -1.66 -8.88 15.29
C SER A 177 -2.72 -8.16 14.45
N LEU A 178 -3.46 -8.92 13.63
CA LEU A 178 -4.59 -8.39 12.84
C LEU A 178 -5.67 -7.72 13.71
N ASP A 179 -5.87 -8.17 14.95
CA ASP A 179 -6.90 -7.61 15.83
C ASP A 179 -6.44 -6.30 16.48
N ASN A 180 -5.17 -6.23 16.90
CA ASN A 180 -4.59 -5.00 17.42
C ASN A 180 -4.46 -3.92 16.32
N HIS A 181 -4.18 -4.34 15.09
CA HIS A 181 -4.15 -3.46 13.92
C HIS A 181 -5.48 -2.73 13.74
N ASP A 182 -6.59 -3.47 13.60
CA ASP A 182 -7.88 -2.84 13.31
C ASP A 182 -8.30 -1.88 14.43
N PHE A 183 -8.07 -2.28 15.69
CA PHE A 183 -8.29 -1.40 16.83
C PHE A 183 -7.45 -0.13 16.73
N ALA A 184 -6.13 -0.23 16.54
CA ALA A 184 -5.25 0.93 16.46
C ALA A 184 -5.58 1.85 15.28
N ILE A 185 -5.85 1.27 14.10
CA ILE A 185 -6.15 2.02 12.87
C ILE A 185 -7.49 2.74 12.97
N SER A 186 -8.47 2.21 13.71
CA SER A 186 -9.74 2.90 13.95
C SER A 186 -9.54 4.27 14.63
N TYR A 187 -8.56 4.39 15.53
CA TYR A 187 -8.21 5.66 16.16
C TYR A 187 -7.25 6.49 15.31
N VAL A 188 -6.20 5.89 14.75
CA VAL A 188 -5.15 6.63 14.04
C VAL A 188 -5.65 7.20 12.71
N LEU A 189 -6.40 6.42 11.94
CA LEU A 189 -6.96 6.84 10.65
C LEU A 189 -8.46 7.12 10.75
N GLY A 190 -9.24 6.21 11.34
CA GLY A 190 -10.71 6.34 11.36
C GLY A 190 -11.19 7.63 12.02
N LEU A 191 -10.76 7.88 13.27
CA LEU A 191 -11.13 9.08 14.01
C LEU A 191 -10.58 10.36 13.37
N SER A 192 -9.30 10.36 12.96
CA SER A 192 -8.68 11.54 12.37
C SER A 192 -9.34 11.92 11.04
N HIS A 193 -9.77 10.95 10.23
CA HIS A 193 -10.51 11.20 9.00
C HIS A 193 -11.94 11.67 9.27
N ALA A 194 -12.66 11.02 10.19
CA ALA A 194 -14.02 11.43 10.55
C ALA A 194 -14.07 12.90 11.01
N LEU A 195 -13.11 13.31 11.84
CA LEU A 195 -12.97 14.70 12.27
C LEU A 195 -12.77 15.66 11.08
N ASN A 196 -11.92 15.30 10.13
CA ASN A 196 -11.61 16.13 8.96
C ASN A 196 -12.75 16.18 7.94
N ILE A 197 -13.52 15.09 7.79
CA ILE A 197 -14.73 15.05 6.96
C ILE A 197 -15.80 15.94 7.58
N ALA A 198 -16.03 15.83 8.89
CA ALA A 198 -16.98 16.69 9.61
C ALA A 198 -16.58 18.17 9.51
N PHE A 199 -15.30 18.48 9.73
CA PHE A 199 -14.75 19.83 9.58
C PHE A 199 -14.99 20.39 8.17
N SER A 200 -14.69 19.60 7.13
CA SER A 200 -14.89 20.00 5.73
C SER A 200 -16.37 20.21 5.40
N LYS A 201 -17.26 19.35 5.91
CA LYS A 201 -18.71 19.43 5.66
C LYS A 201 -19.31 20.68 6.29
N VAL A 202 -18.93 21.01 7.53
CA VAL A 202 -19.38 22.24 8.21
C VAL A 202 -18.90 23.48 7.47
N LEU A 203 -17.62 23.53 7.07
CA LEU A 203 -17.10 24.64 6.28
C LEU A 203 -17.83 24.79 4.94
N SER A 204 -18.07 23.68 4.24
CA SER A 204 -18.80 23.72 2.96
C SER A 204 -20.26 24.16 3.12
N ALA A 205 -20.91 23.82 4.23
CA ALA A 205 -22.31 24.16 4.50
C ALA A 205 -22.50 25.59 5.04
N SER A 206 -21.45 26.19 5.60
CA SER A 206 -21.51 27.53 6.22
C SER A 206 -21.87 28.66 5.23
N GLY A 207 -21.74 28.44 3.92
CA GLY A 207 -21.97 29.48 2.90
C GLY A 207 -20.90 30.59 2.88
N GLU A 208 -19.91 30.53 3.77
CA GLU A 208 -18.83 31.50 3.87
C GLU A 208 -17.91 31.45 2.65
N LYS A 209 -17.47 32.63 2.19
CA LYS A 209 -16.52 32.72 1.07
C LYS A 209 -15.21 32.04 1.48
N LYS A 210 -14.85 30.90 0.87
CA LYS A 210 -13.55 30.20 1.06
C LYS A 210 -12.36 31.17 1.15
N ASN A 211 -12.39 32.22 0.34
CA ASN A 211 -11.34 33.25 0.31
C ASN A 211 -11.25 34.06 1.61
N LEU A 212 -12.38 34.40 2.24
CA LEU A 212 -12.40 35.17 3.49
C LEU A 212 -11.82 34.37 4.65
N LEU A 213 -12.23 33.10 4.79
CA LEU A 213 -11.72 32.21 5.85
C LEU A 213 -10.22 31.91 5.68
N SER A 214 -9.73 31.83 4.44
CA SER A 214 -8.29 31.67 4.17
C SER A 214 -7.46 32.93 4.45
N GLN A 215 -8.05 34.12 4.36
CA GLN A 215 -7.40 35.40 4.65
C GLN A 215 -7.36 35.68 6.16
N LEU A 216 -8.36 35.21 6.91
CA LEU A 216 -8.45 35.32 8.36
C LEU A 216 -7.86 34.11 9.09
N SER A 217 -7.30 33.13 8.37
CA SER A 217 -6.86 31.87 8.98
C SER A 217 -5.67 32.09 9.91
N SER A 218 -5.80 31.65 11.16
CA SER A 218 -4.64 31.40 12.02
C SER A 218 -3.77 30.28 11.41
N THR A 219 -2.53 30.17 11.88
CA THR A 219 -1.61 29.09 11.48
C THR A 219 -2.24 27.71 11.69
N THR A 220 -2.86 27.49 12.85
CA THR A 220 -3.55 26.24 13.18
C THR A 220 -4.73 25.96 12.25
N PHE A 221 -5.55 26.97 11.93
CA PHE A 221 -6.67 26.78 11.01
C PHE A 221 -6.20 26.41 9.61
N LYS A 222 -5.13 27.07 9.14
CA LYS A 222 -4.52 26.77 7.83
C LYS A 222 -3.98 25.34 7.77
N ASP A 223 -3.32 24.88 8.82
CA ASP A 223 -2.81 23.50 8.90
C ASP A 223 -3.96 22.49 8.92
N GLN A 224 -5.00 22.73 9.74
CA GLN A 224 -6.19 21.88 9.80
C GLN A 224 -6.91 21.82 8.44
N LEU A 225 -7.07 22.96 7.76
CA LEU A 225 -7.65 23.01 6.42
C LEU A 225 -6.80 22.22 5.41
N GLY A 226 -5.47 22.27 5.54
CA GLY A 226 -4.55 21.47 4.74
C GLY A 226 -4.71 19.97 4.98
N VAL A 227 -4.88 19.53 6.24
CA VAL A 227 -5.17 18.12 6.58
C VAL A 227 -6.52 17.71 6.01
N ALA A 228 -7.54 18.52 6.21
CA ALA A 228 -8.89 18.27 5.76
C ALA A 228 -8.96 18.12 4.24
N LYS A 229 -8.29 19.00 3.51
CA LYS A 229 -8.16 18.93 2.05
C LYS A 229 -7.51 17.61 1.59
N ARG A 230 -6.43 17.17 2.25
CA ARG A 230 -5.79 15.87 1.90
C ARG A 230 -6.73 14.70 2.10
N VAL A 231 -7.52 14.69 3.18
CA VAL A 231 -8.52 13.65 3.44
C VAL A 231 -9.63 13.68 2.38
N THR A 232 -10.13 14.87 1.99
CA THR A 232 -11.21 14.98 0.99
C THR A 232 -10.77 14.79 -0.46
N ASP A 233 -9.49 15.05 -0.77
CA ASP A 233 -8.92 14.84 -2.11
C ASP A 233 -8.55 13.36 -2.35
N ASP A 234 -8.59 12.52 -1.31
CA ASP A 234 -8.42 11.08 -1.44
C ASP A 234 -9.67 10.39 -2.00
N ASN A 235 -9.52 9.15 -2.46
CA ASN A 235 -10.60 8.41 -3.13
C ASN A 235 -11.81 8.22 -2.18
N PRO A 236 -12.98 8.81 -2.46
CA PRO A 236 -14.18 8.68 -1.61
C PRO A 236 -14.66 7.24 -1.45
N HIS A 237 -14.45 6.39 -2.47
CA HIS A 237 -14.80 4.98 -2.43
C HIS A 237 -13.92 4.19 -1.45
N LEU A 238 -12.65 4.57 -1.31
CA LEU A 238 -11.75 3.98 -0.31
C LEU A 238 -12.32 4.21 1.11
N TYR A 239 -12.86 5.40 1.38
CA TYR A 239 -13.46 5.70 2.69
C TYR A 239 -14.79 4.99 2.93
N TYR A 240 -15.62 4.88 1.90
CA TYR A 240 -16.84 4.11 1.99
C TYR A 240 -16.54 2.65 2.38
N GLU A 241 -15.53 2.03 1.78
CA GLU A 241 -15.09 0.66 2.09
C GLU A 241 -14.40 0.49 3.45
N ILE A 242 -13.74 1.54 3.97
CA ILE A 242 -13.20 1.52 5.35
C ILE A 242 -14.35 1.53 6.37
N GLN A 243 -15.44 2.24 6.06
CA GLN A 243 -16.58 2.41 6.96
C GLN A 243 -17.65 1.30 6.84
N HIS A 244 -17.73 0.59 5.70
CA HIS A 244 -18.77 -0.39 5.36
C HIS A 244 -18.18 -1.62 4.68
#